data_AF-C3ZLX6-F1
#
_entry.id   AF-C3ZLX6-F1
#
_cell.length_a   1.000
_cell.length_b   1.000
_cell.length_c   1.000
_cell.angle_alpha   90.00
_cell.angle_beta   90.00
_cell.angle_gamma   90.00
#
_symmetry.space_group_name_H-M   'P 1'
#
loop_
_entity.id
_entity.type
_entity.pdbx_description
1 polymer ?
#
loop_
_entity_poly.entity_id
_entity_poly.type
_entity_poly.pdbx_seq_one_letter_code
_entity_poly.pdbx_strand_id
1 'polypeptide(L)'
;MLYFLKGNSLIVTAAKIFPDEQIRRIETLLEEDVLHGHYAVMFGFLSAVLQLDLHQAHQMFVFGVLRTIIASAVRLGNVGAIEAQRIQFELQQGVDNIIRRNLRRAVEEACVTFPLVDVTQNTHDTMFAKLFHS
;
A
#
# COMPACT_ATOMS: atom_id res chain seq x y z
N MET A 1 -0.07 -11.98 -5.15
CA MET A 1 0.92 -12.59 -4.25
C MET A 1 1.88 -11.56 -3.63
N LEU A 2 2.35 -10.53 -4.35
CA LEU A 2 3.32 -9.55 -3.81
C LEU A 2 2.80 -8.60 -2.71
N TYR A 3 1.50 -8.34 -2.62
CA TYR A 3 0.94 -7.48 -1.55
C TYR A 3 1.17 -8.07 -0.16
N PHE A 4 1.23 -9.40 -0.06
CA PHE A 4 1.54 -10.09 1.19
C PHE A 4 3.03 -9.99 1.53
N LEU A 5 3.91 -10.18 0.55
CA LEU A 5 5.36 -10.04 0.78
C LEU A 5 5.75 -8.64 1.29
N LYS A 6 5.09 -7.59 0.78
CA LYS A 6 5.33 -6.20 1.25
C LYS A 6 4.87 -5.98 2.69
N GLY A 7 3.71 -6.49 3.09
CA GLY A 7 3.26 -6.35 4.47
C GLY A 7 4.04 -7.25 5.44
N ASN A 8 4.41 -8.47 5.04
CA ASN A 8 5.31 -9.31 5.82
C ASN A 8 6.65 -8.60 6.09
N SER A 9 7.27 -8.06 5.03
CA SER A 9 8.55 -7.33 5.15
C SER A 9 8.43 -6.10 6.06
N LEU A 10 7.29 -5.41 6.04
CA LEU A 10 7.02 -4.27 6.91
C LEU A 10 7.04 -4.69 8.39
N ILE A 11 6.32 -5.77 8.73
CA ILE A 11 6.25 -6.26 10.12
C ILE A 11 7.60 -6.80 10.59
N VAL A 12 8.28 -7.60 9.77
CA VAL A 12 9.62 -8.13 10.08
C VAL A 12 10.63 -7.00 10.33
N THR A 13 10.55 -5.92 9.54
CA THR A 13 11.40 -4.75 9.75
C THR A 13 11.02 -4.02 11.03
N ALA A 14 9.73 -3.84 11.29
CA ALA A 14 9.24 -3.18 12.49
C ALA A 14 9.62 -3.94 13.77
N ALA A 15 9.50 -5.27 13.80
CA ALA A 15 9.83 -6.11 14.96
C ALA A 15 11.31 -6.02 15.35
N LYS A 16 12.20 -5.81 14.38
CA LYS A 16 13.63 -5.60 14.60
C LYS A 16 13.97 -4.22 15.18
N ILE A 17 13.15 -3.22 14.90
CA ILE A 17 13.41 -1.82 15.27
C ILE A 17 12.69 -1.45 16.57
N PHE A 18 11.45 -1.88 16.71
CA PHE A 18 10.58 -1.51 17.83
C PHE A 18 10.41 -2.70 18.78
N PRO A 19 10.80 -2.57 20.06
CA PRO A 19 10.70 -3.66 21.03
C PRO A 19 9.26 -3.86 21.56
N ASP A 20 8.27 -3.95 20.67
CA ASP A 20 6.85 -4.11 21.01
C ASP A 20 6.39 -5.57 20.90
N GLU A 21 5.59 -6.02 21.88
CA GLU A 21 5.12 -7.41 21.95
C GLU A 21 4.02 -7.71 20.92
N GLN A 22 3.17 -6.74 20.60
CA GLN A 22 2.11 -6.93 19.61
C GLN A 22 2.71 -7.10 18.21
N ILE A 23 3.75 -6.32 17.88
CA ILE A 23 4.46 -6.45 16.60
C ILE A 23 5.11 -7.83 16.46
N ARG A 24 5.82 -8.30 17.51
CA ARG A 24 6.41 -9.64 17.52
C ARG A 24 5.37 -10.75 17.38
N ARG A 25 4.23 -10.61 18.04
CA ARG A 25 3.14 -11.59 17.93
C ARG A 25 2.63 -11.70 16.49
N ILE A 26 2.43 -10.58 15.80
CA ILE A 26 2.00 -10.60 14.39
C ILE A 26 3.09 -11.16 13.50
N GLU A 27 4.37 -10.87 13.76
CA GLU A 27 5.50 -11.49 13.05
C GLU A 27 5.46 -13.02 13.14
N THR A 28 5.31 -13.60 14.34
CA THR A 28 5.21 -15.05 14.52
C THR A 28 4.03 -15.65 13.76
N LEU A 29 2.85 -15.02 13.82
CA LEU A 29 1.68 -15.53 13.09
C LEU A 29 1.83 -15.43 11.56
N LEU A 30 2.65 -14.50 11.07
CA LEU A 30 3.01 -14.41 9.66
C LEU A 30 4.02 -15.50 9.26
N GLU A 31 4.96 -15.83 10.12
CA GLU A 31 5.95 -16.90 9.90
C GLU A 31 5.32 -18.29 9.95
N GLU A 32 4.30 -18.48 10.79
CA GLU A 32 3.52 -19.71 10.90
C GLU A 32 2.43 -19.84 9.81
N ASP A 33 2.37 -18.92 8.85
CA ASP A 33 1.36 -18.84 7.79
C ASP A 33 -0.10 -18.82 8.30
N VAL A 34 -0.32 -18.41 9.56
CA VAL A 34 -1.64 -18.29 10.18
C VAL A 34 -2.38 -17.08 9.65
N LEU A 35 -1.67 -16.03 9.22
CA LEU A 35 -2.24 -14.84 8.62
C LEU A 35 -1.48 -14.42 7.35
N HIS A 36 -2.18 -13.73 6.45
CA HIS A 36 -1.57 -13.16 5.25
C HIS A 36 -1.30 -11.67 5.45
N GLY A 37 -0.04 -11.26 5.33
CA GLY A 37 0.38 -9.88 5.63
C GLY A 37 0.04 -8.87 4.55
N HIS A 38 -1.25 -8.61 4.30
CA HIS A 38 -1.64 -7.62 3.30
C HIS A 38 -1.11 -6.25 3.71
N TYR A 39 -0.37 -5.59 2.81
CA TYR A 39 0.33 -4.33 3.13
C TYR A 39 -0.58 -3.27 3.79
N ALA A 40 -1.80 -3.05 3.29
CA ALA A 40 -2.72 -2.07 3.87
C ALA A 40 -3.11 -2.39 5.33
N VAL A 41 -3.34 -3.68 5.63
CA VAL A 41 -3.73 -4.13 6.98
C VAL A 41 -2.53 -4.02 7.92
N MET A 42 -1.36 -4.49 7.49
CA MET A 42 -0.13 -4.43 8.29
C MET A 42 0.31 -2.98 8.55
N PHE A 43 0.17 -2.09 7.57
CA PHE A 43 0.43 -0.67 7.74
C PHE A 43 -0.52 -0.02 8.74
N GLY A 44 -1.82 -0.32 8.65
CA GLY A 44 -2.83 0.18 9.60
C GLY A 44 -2.59 -0.32 11.02
N PHE A 45 -2.30 -1.62 11.17
CA PHE A 45 -1.90 -2.22 12.45
C PHE A 45 -0.68 -1.52 13.05
N LEU A 46 0.41 -1.41 12.28
CA LEU A 46 1.63 -0.77 12.76
C LEU A 46 1.40 0.70 13.12
N SER A 47 0.62 1.43 12.33
CA SER A 47 0.26 2.83 12.62
C SER A 47 -0.48 2.95 13.95
N ALA A 48 -1.39 2.03 14.25
CA ALA A 48 -2.12 2.00 15.51
C ALA A 48 -1.21 1.67 16.70
N VAL A 49 -0.32 0.67 16.57
CA VAL A 49 0.67 0.32 17.62
C VAL A 49 1.59 1.51 17.92
N LEU A 50 2.02 2.22 16.88
CA LEU A 50 2.85 3.42 17.00
C LEU A 50 2.06 4.68 17.40
N GLN A 51 0.77 4.55 17.69
CA GLN A 51 -0.10 5.64 18.15
C GLN A 51 -0.18 6.83 17.17
N LEU A 52 -0.11 6.55 15.88
CA LEU A 52 -0.36 7.57 14.86
C LEU A 52 -1.84 7.96 14.85
N ASP A 53 -2.11 9.25 14.66
CA ASP A 53 -3.47 9.72 14.44
C ASP A 53 -4.06 9.04 13.20
N LEU A 54 -5.34 8.64 13.31
CA LEU A 54 -6.00 7.87 12.27
C LEU A 54 -6.05 8.63 10.94
N HIS A 55 -6.29 9.94 10.96
CA HIS A 55 -6.34 10.74 9.73
C HIS A 55 -4.94 10.84 9.11
N GLN A 56 -3.90 11.07 9.93
CA GLN A 56 -2.51 11.10 9.48
C GLN A 56 -2.09 9.76 8.86
N ALA A 57 -2.43 8.63 9.48
CA ALA A 57 -2.13 7.29 8.94
C ALA A 57 -2.77 7.07 7.56
N HIS A 58 -4.03 7.48 7.38
CA HIS A 58 -4.70 7.41 6.08
C HIS A 58 -4.01 8.29 5.03
N GLN A 59 -3.68 9.54 5.38
CA GLN A 59 -2.99 10.46 4.46
C GLN A 59 -1.63 9.90 4.05
N MET A 60 -0.84 9.39 5.01
CA MET A 60 0.45 8.77 4.74
C MET A 60 0.33 7.56 3.81
N PHE A 61 -0.66 6.69 4.05
CA PHE A 61 -0.88 5.52 3.21
C PHE A 61 -1.24 5.90 1.77
N VAL A 62 -2.26 6.76 1.58
CA VAL A 62 -2.72 7.16 0.24
C VAL A 62 -1.63 7.94 -0.50
N PHE A 63 -0.93 8.85 0.18
CA PHE A 63 0.19 9.56 -0.40
C PHE A 63 1.32 8.61 -0.81
N GLY A 64 1.65 7.62 0.03
CA GLY A 64 2.63 6.59 -0.28
C GLY A 64 2.30 5.83 -1.56
N VAL A 65 1.04 5.42 -1.72
CA VAL A 65 0.54 4.74 -2.93
C VAL A 65 0.66 5.66 -4.15
N LEU A 66 0.18 6.90 -4.07
CA LEU A 66 0.29 7.89 -5.15
C LEU A 66 1.74 8.09 -5.59
N ARG A 67 2.65 8.31 -4.64
CA ARG A 67 4.08 8.47 -4.89
C ARG A 67 4.66 7.25 -5.63
N THR A 68 4.28 6.03 -5.25
CA THR A 68 4.75 4.81 -5.91
C THR A 68 4.23 4.68 -7.35
N ILE A 69 2.98 5.08 -7.61
CA ILE A 69 2.40 5.10 -8.96
C ILE A 69 3.18 6.11 -9.84
N ILE A 70 3.37 7.33 -9.35
CA ILE A 70 4.10 8.38 -10.08
C ILE A 70 5.55 7.98 -10.35
N ALA A 71 6.25 7.43 -9.35
CA ALA A 71 7.61 6.93 -9.53
C ALA A 71 7.70 5.77 -10.54
N SER A 72 6.64 4.98 -10.69
CA SER A 72 6.58 3.92 -11.70
C SER A 72 6.36 4.48 -13.09
N ALA A 73 5.50 5.49 -13.25
CA ALA A 73 5.31 6.20 -14.52
C ALA A 73 6.60 6.86 -15.02
N VAL A 74 7.41 7.43 -14.12
CA VAL A 74 8.73 7.99 -14.46
C VAL A 74 9.69 6.89 -14.94
N ARG A 75 9.77 5.76 -14.22
CA ARG A 75 10.67 4.64 -14.58
C ARG A 75 10.30 3.95 -15.88
N LEU A 76 9.01 3.95 -16.25
CA LEU A 76 8.55 3.47 -17.56
C LEU A 76 8.84 4.46 -18.70
N GLY A 77 9.30 5.67 -18.39
CA GLY A 77 9.56 6.72 -19.38
C GLY A 77 8.31 7.48 -19.85
N ASN A 78 7.15 7.26 -19.22
CA ASN A 78 5.89 7.91 -19.59
C ASN A 78 5.85 9.40 -19.20
N VAL A 79 6.53 9.77 -18.12
CA VAL A 79 6.49 11.13 -17.55
C VAL A 79 7.90 11.56 -17.12
N GLY A 80 8.29 12.80 -17.43
CA GLY A 80 9.55 13.38 -16.96
C GLY A 80 9.52 13.72 -15.46
N ALA A 81 10.70 13.82 -14.81
CA ALA A 81 10.78 14.01 -13.36
C ALA A 81 10.09 15.29 -12.83
N ILE A 82 10.25 16.42 -13.54
CA ILE A 82 9.62 17.70 -13.15
C ILE A 82 8.10 17.61 -13.29
N GLU A 83 7.63 17.08 -14.42
CA GLU A 83 6.20 16.90 -14.68
C GLU A 83 5.56 15.93 -13.68
N ALA A 84 6.27 14.88 -13.29
CA ALA A 84 5.83 13.95 -12.25
C ALA A 84 5.61 14.64 -10.90
N GLN A 85 6.46 15.59 -10.51
CA GLN A 85 6.26 16.39 -9.29
C GLN A 85 5.01 17.28 -9.40
N ARG A 86 4.79 17.91 -10.56
CA ARG A 86 3.58 18.71 -10.81
C ARG A 86 2.31 17.86 -10.69
N ILE A 87 2.27 16.71 -11.36
CA ILE A 87 1.14 15.78 -11.30
C ILE A 87 0.90 15.29 -9.87
N GLN A 88 1.96 14.93 -9.13
CA GLN A 88 1.82 14.49 -7.74
C GLN A 88 1.24 15.61 -6.86
N PHE A 89 1.69 16.85 -7.04
CA PHE A 89 1.18 18.02 -6.31
C PHE A 89 -0.30 18.30 -6.60
N GLU A 90 -0.76 18.07 -7.82
CA GLU A 90 -2.16 18.24 -8.19
C GLU A 90 -3.03 17.11 -7.63
N LEU A 91 -2.60 15.85 -7.80
CA LEU A 91 -3.37 14.69 -7.37
C LEU A 91 -3.46 14.56 -5.84
N GLN A 92 -2.43 14.97 -5.09
CA GLN A 92 -2.45 14.89 -3.63
C GLN A 92 -3.57 15.75 -3.00
N GLN A 93 -4.05 16.79 -3.69
CA GLN A 93 -5.17 17.61 -3.22
C GLN A 93 -6.49 16.81 -3.14
N GLY A 94 -6.58 15.69 -3.87
CA GLY A 94 -7.73 14.78 -3.82
C GLY A 94 -7.70 13.78 -2.65
N VAL A 95 -6.61 13.69 -1.89
CA VAL A 95 -6.41 12.66 -0.85
C VAL A 95 -7.49 12.71 0.22
N ASP A 96 -7.77 13.89 0.77
CA ASP A 96 -8.78 14.03 1.84
C ASP A 96 -10.18 13.64 1.38
N ASN A 97 -10.50 13.85 0.10
CA ASN A 97 -11.77 13.44 -0.49
C ASN A 97 -11.84 11.91 -0.61
N ILE A 98 -10.76 11.26 -1.04
CA ILE A 98 -10.66 9.79 -1.09
C ILE A 98 -10.86 9.21 0.30
N ILE A 99 -10.17 9.74 1.31
CA ILE A 99 -10.29 9.27 2.70
C ILE A 99 -11.72 9.42 3.20
N ARG A 100 -12.33 10.59 3.02
CA ARG A 100 -13.71 10.88 3.44
C ARG A 100 -14.74 9.91 2.85
N ARG A 101 -14.59 9.54 1.58
CA ARG A 101 -15.50 8.61 0.90
C ARG A 101 -15.40 7.17 1.42
N ASN A 102 -14.27 6.79 2.01
CA ASN A 102 -13.99 5.41 2.41
C ASN A 102 -14.02 5.21 3.94
N LEU A 103 -14.06 6.27 4.72
CA LEU A 103 -13.95 6.27 6.19
C LEU A 103 -14.98 5.40 6.92
N ARG A 104 -16.17 5.19 6.33
CA ARG A 104 -17.27 4.43 6.95
C ARG A 104 -17.59 3.11 6.22
N ARG A 105 -16.72 2.68 5.31
CA ARG A 105 -16.92 1.42 4.59
C ARG A 105 -16.70 0.25 5.53
N ALA A 106 -17.62 -0.70 5.47
CA ALA A 106 -17.50 -1.94 6.22
C ALA A 106 -16.45 -2.85 5.56
N VAL A 107 -15.87 -3.79 6.32
CA VAL A 107 -14.84 -4.69 5.80
C VAL A 107 -15.41 -5.63 4.73
N GLU A 108 -16.69 -5.95 4.83
CA GLU A 108 -17.44 -6.76 3.87
C GLU A 108 -17.59 -6.06 2.51
N GLU A 109 -17.46 -4.73 2.49
CA GLU A 109 -17.47 -3.92 1.26
C GLU A 109 -16.07 -3.79 0.63
N ALA A 110 -15.03 -4.39 1.23
CA ALA A 110 -13.68 -4.42 0.68
C ALA A 110 -13.60 -5.39 -0.51
N CYS A 111 -14.16 -4.95 -1.65
CA CYS A 111 -14.20 -5.70 -2.89
C CYS A 111 -13.58 -4.91 -4.05
N VAL A 112 -13.38 -5.62 -5.16
CA VAL A 112 -12.90 -5.03 -6.41
C VAL A 112 -13.97 -4.08 -6.95
N THR A 113 -13.68 -2.78 -6.98
CA THR A 113 -14.60 -1.76 -7.50
C THR A 113 -14.27 -1.31 -8.92
N PHE A 114 -13.10 -1.71 -9.45
CA PHE A 114 -12.65 -1.33 -10.79
C PHE A 114 -12.09 -2.54 -11.56
N PRO A 115 -12.96 -3.42 -12.09
CA PRO A 115 -12.56 -4.72 -12.64
C PRO A 115 -11.62 -4.61 -13.85
N LEU A 116 -11.66 -3.51 -14.61
CA LEU A 116 -10.75 -3.31 -15.74
C LEU A 116 -9.29 -3.23 -15.30
N VAL A 117 -8.99 -2.52 -14.20
CA VAL A 117 -7.61 -2.45 -13.68
C VAL A 117 -7.17 -3.82 -13.20
N ASP A 118 -8.03 -4.55 -12.50
CA ASP A 118 -7.73 -5.89 -12.05
C ASP A 118 -7.43 -6.82 -13.23
N VAL A 119 -8.24 -6.81 -14.29
CA VAL A 119 -7.96 -7.61 -15.49
C VAL A 119 -6.63 -7.22 -16.11
N THR A 120 -6.35 -5.93 -16.28
CA THR A 120 -5.06 -5.48 -16.86
C THR A 120 -3.87 -5.87 -15.98
N GLN A 121 -4.01 -5.82 -14.66
CA GLN A 121 -2.97 -6.26 -13.73
C GLN A 121 -2.71 -7.76 -13.85
N ASN A 122 -3.75 -8.59 -14.06
CA ASN A 122 -3.58 -10.02 -14.29
C ASN A 122 -2.86 -10.33 -15.62
N THR A 123 -2.96 -9.47 -16.64
CA THR A 123 -2.18 -9.64 -17.88
C THR A 123 -0.68 -9.32 -17.71
N HIS A 124 -0.27 -8.77 -16.56
CA HIS A 124 1.15 -8.48 -16.30
C HIS A 124 2.00 -9.75 -16.39
N ASP A 125 1.46 -10.90 -16.03
CA ASP A 125 2.18 -12.17 -16.08
C ASP A 125 2.49 -12.64 -17.50
N THR A 126 1.67 -12.22 -18.48
CA THR A 126 1.82 -12.58 -19.89
C THR A 126 2.75 -11.66 -20.67
N MET A 127 3.28 -10.58 -20.06
CA MET A 127 4.19 -9.67 -20.75
C MET A 127 5.54 -10.31 -21.04
N PHE A 128 6.01 -10.15 -22.29
CA PHE A 128 7.31 -10.67 -22.75
C PHE A 128 8.50 -10.07 -22.00
N ALA A 129 8.46 -8.76 -21.72
CA ALA A 129 9.48 -8.05 -20.95
C ALA A 129 8.83 -7.29 -19.80
N LYS A 130 9.44 -7.36 -18.60
CA LYS A 130 8.88 -6.79 -17.37
C LYS A 130 9.93 -5.92 -16.68
N LEU A 131 9.58 -4.67 -16.40
CA LEU A 131 10.39 -3.76 -15.59
C LEU A 131 10.07 -3.88 -14.08
N PHE A 132 8.87 -4.36 -13.75
CA PHE A 132 8.39 -4.52 -12.38
C PHE A 132 7.99 -5.96 -12.11
N HIS A 133 7.99 -6.32 -10.83
CA HIS A 133 7.34 -7.53 -10.34
C HIS A 133 5.95 -7.14 -9.78
N SER A 134 4.92 -7.92 -10.11
CA SER A 134 3.53 -7.77 -9.65
C SER A 134 3.09 -8.89 -8.73
#